data_AF-A0A176VVG9-F1
#
_entry.id   AF-A0A176VVG9-F1
#
_cell.length_a   1.000
_cell.length_b   1.000
_cell.length_c   1.000
_cell.angle_alpha   90.00
_cell.angle_beta   90.00
_cell.angle_gamma   90.00
#
_symmetry.space_group_name_H-M   'P 1'
#
loop_
_entity.id
_entity.type
_entity.pdbx_description
1 polymer ?
#
loop_
_entity_poly.entity_id
_entity_poly.type
_entity_poly.pdbx_seq_one_letter_code
_entity_poly.pdbx_strand_id
1 'polypeptide(L)'
;MRWKSYLKRREMNKILRSTKKDAQHCFNVEEILSTKESEASLTWSTKINSLHVPGQQDQFEVLFATSDCERNRILVTADYEFTKSESEMASGGGMRLVRSTLQSLLSGRRPLGSLGVIPTVECSIWKRRNVNNSHPPGFVPNRWSSVEAEISRFDRVIQIEEASTPPSSWYTNLEIFSLELEKVFERRWQAVGFAHQLQKPGDYFTGKVGRVTYVVCKDEQGTLRAYHNVCRHHAAAVASGQGCTSSFVCPYHGWIYGLDGRLQKATRIGGMRNFTARESGLSRLSVGTWGPFVLIKSPEQGAVSEPDSVAVEKQWLGSAAKTLKGSNIDSSLLHVGKREYTINCNWKVFCDNYLDGGYHIPHAHASLAASLNLKQYNTTLSEKVSIQTCMVAASGGDHRYVSNGETQISSTNDRKKRRADNAVFAFVYPNFMINRYGPWMDTNLVLPVSATQCRVVINWFLEPDFPNDEALIKSSIETSDVVQQEDIVLCESVQEGLQSPAYDVGRYAPKVEYAMHHFHVLLHEDLSM
;
A
#
# COMPACT_ATOMS: atom_id res chain seq x y z
N MET A 1 1.06 -24.01 -29.84
CA MET A 1 -0.21 -23.29 -29.58
C MET A 1 -1.34 -24.17 -28.98
N ARG A 2 -1.05 -25.17 -28.12
CA ARG A 2 -2.09 -26.02 -27.48
C ARG A 2 -2.13 -25.97 -25.94
N TRP A 3 -1.30 -25.14 -25.30
CA TRP A 3 -1.23 -25.03 -23.83
C TRP A 3 -2.08 -23.91 -23.22
N LYS A 4 -2.42 -22.85 -23.98
CA LYS A 4 -3.22 -21.72 -23.49
C LYS A 4 -4.72 -22.04 -23.31
N SER A 5 -5.24 -23.06 -23.97
CA SER A 5 -6.65 -23.48 -23.88
C SER A 5 -6.96 -24.33 -22.64
N TYR A 6 -5.97 -25.03 -22.07
CA TYR A 6 -6.18 -25.90 -20.91
C TYR A 6 -6.25 -25.12 -19.58
N LEU A 7 -5.48 -24.03 -19.45
CA LEU A 7 -5.50 -23.14 -18.28
C LEU A 7 -6.81 -22.34 -18.17
N LYS A 8 -7.36 -21.87 -19.30
CA LYS A 8 -8.64 -21.14 -19.32
C LYS A 8 -9.85 -22.00 -18.90
N ARG A 9 -9.84 -23.29 -19.24
CA ARG A 9 -10.90 -24.23 -18.82
C ARG A 9 -10.86 -24.55 -17.32
N ARG A 10 -9.70 -24.45 -16.66
CA ARG A 10 -9.53 -24.77 -15.24
C ARG A 10 -9.95 -23.62 -14.33
N GLU A 11 -9.70 -22.38 -14.75
CA GLU A 11 -10.13 -21.15 -14.07
C GLU A 11 -11.65 -20.95 -14.14
N MET A 12 -12.27 -21.13 -15.32
CA MET A 12 -13.74 -21.07 -15.44
C MET A 12 -14.46 -22.15 -14.61
N ASN A 13 -13.91 -23.37 -14.56
CA ASN A 13 -14.48 -24.44 -13.74
C ASN A 13 -14.29 -24.22 -12.23
N LYS A 14 -13.30 -23.42 -11.79
CA LYS A 14 -13.18 -23.00 -10.38
C LYS A 14 -14.26 -21.98 -10.02
N ILE A 15 -14.53 -21.01 -10.89
CA ILE A 15 -15.58 -19.99 -10.71
C ILE A 15 -16.98 -20.62 -10.69
N LEU A 16 -17.24 -21.61 -11.56
CA LEU A 16 -18.51 -22.36 -11.59
C LEU A 16 -18.68 -23.33 -10.41
N ARG A 17 -17.60 -23.76 -9.77
CA ARG A 17 -17.64 -24.63 -8.57
C ARG A 17 -17.79 -23.84 -7.28
N SER A 18 -17.28 -22.62 -7.18
CA SER A 18 -17.54 -21.76 -6.01
C SER A 18 -19.01 -21.32 -5.97
N THR A 19 -19.58 -20.97 -7.13
CA THR A 19 -21.00 -20.58 -7.23
C THR A 19 -22.01 -21.72 -6.99
N LYS A 20 -21.58 -23.00 -7.09
CA LYS A 20 -22.44 -24.16 -6.77
C LYS A 20 -22.43 -24.55 -5.29
N LYS A 21 -21.46 -24.11 -4.48
CA LYS A 21 -21.40 -24.45 -3.05
C LYS A 21 -22.29 -23.55 -2.19
N ASP A 22 -22.61 -22.34 -2.65
CA ASP A 22 -23.40 -21.36 -1.88
C ASP A 22 -24.89 -21.30 -2.27
N ALA A 23 -25.33 -22.15 -3.20
CA ALA A 23 -26.71 -22.22 -3.69
C ALA A 23 -27.31 -23.61 -3.46
N GLN A 24 -27.38 -24.05 -2.20
CA GLN A 24 -28.02 -25.33 -1.88
C GLN A 24 -29.48 -25.19 -1.46
N HIS A 25 -30.04 -23.99 -1.29
CA HIS A 25 -31.48 -23.80 -1.12
C HIS A 25 -32.01 -22.76 -2.11
N CYS A 26 -32.97 -23.22 -2.91
CA CYS A 26 -33.84 -22.49 -3.84
C CYS A 26 -33.34 -22.33 -5.29
N PHE A 27 -34.16 -22.91 -6.19
CA PHE A 27 -34.34 -22.67 -7.64
C PHE A 27 -33.64 -23.61 -8.66
N ASN A 28 -34.47 -24.18 -9.55
CA ASN A 28 -34.12 -25.02 -10.69
C ASN A 28 -33.38 -24.22 -11.77
N VAL A 29 -32.29 -24.78 -12.29
CA VAL A 29 -31.52 -24.22 -13.41
C VAL A 29 -31.72 -25.13 -14.63
N GLU A 30 -32.47 -24.66 -15.63
CA GLU A 30 -32.49 -25.29 -16.97
C GLU A 30 -31.59 -24.52 -17.96
N GLU A 31 -31.02 -25.28 -18.88
CA GLU A 31 -29.97 -24.98 -19.86
C GLU A 31 -30.17 -23.75 -20.74
N ILE A 32 -29.10 -22.97 -20.97
CA ILE A 32 -28.85 -22.34 -22.27
C ILE A 32 -27.34 -22.39 -22.58
N LEU A 33 -26.91 -23.41 -23.33
CA LEU A 33 -25.72 -23.33 -24.19
C LEU A 33 -26.00 -24.09 -25.49
N SER A 34 -26.31 -23.36 -26.57
CA SER A 34 -26.09 -23.85 -27.92
C SER A 34 -25.13 -22.90 -28.66
N THR A 35 -24.26 -23.51 -29.46
CA THR A 35 -22.96 -23.02 -29.93
C THR A 35 -23.05 -22.14 -31.19
N LYS A 36 -22.01 -21.33 -31.44
CA LYS A 36 -21.18 -21.40 -32.67
C LYS A 36 -19.98 -20.45 -32.63
N GLU A 37 -18.81 -21.00 -32.96
CA GLU A 37 -17.59 -20.26 -33.26
C GLU A 37 -17.73 -19.54 -34.60
N SER A 38 -17.80 -18.20 -34.60
CA SER A 38 -17.26 -17.32 -35.65
C SER A 38 -17.63 -15.85 -35.37
N GLU A 39 -16.62 -14.98 -35.42
CA GLU A 39 -16.68 -13.50 -35.38
C GLU A 39 -17.10 -12.85 -34.05
N ALA A 40 -16.48 -11.70 -33.76
CA ALA A 40 -16.50 -11.00 -32.48
C ALA A 40 -17.92 -10.70 -31.96
N SER A 41 -18.47 -11.60 -31.15
CA SER A 41 -19.79 -11.44 -30.53
C SER A 41 -19.64 -11.07 -29.05
N LEU A 42 -20.06 -9.85 -28.69
CA LEU A 42 -20.36 -9.47 -27.31
C LEU A 42 -21.40 -10.44 -26.73
N THR A 43 -21.01 -11.24 -25.75
CA THR A 43 -21.95 -12.07 -24.96
C THR A 43 -22.57 -11.25 -23.84
N TRP A 44 -23.90 -11.30 -23.74
CA TRP A 44 -24.69 -10.61 -22.71
C TRP A 44 -25.22 -11.64 -21.72
N SER A 45 -25.10 -11.37 -20.42
CA SER A 45 -25.88 -12.07 -19.39
C SER A 45 -26.67 -11.05 -18.57
N THR A 46 -27.98 -11.25 -18.45
CA THR A 46 -28.85 -10.45 -17.57
C THR A 46 -29.22 -11.32 -16.38
N LYS A 47 -28.98 -10.84 -15.17
CA LYS A 47 -29.46 -11.47 -13.93
C LYS A 47 -30.44 -10.49 -13.28
N ILE A 48 -31.68 -10.93 -13.08
CA ILE A 48 -32.74 -10.17 -12.41
C ILE A 48 -33.00 -10.90 -11.10
N ASN A 49 -32.74 -10.23 -9.97
CA ASN A 49 -33.13 -10.73 -8.66
C ASN A 49 -34.39 -9.97 -8.23
N SER A 50 -35.43 -10.69 -7.80
CA SER A 50 -36.63 -10.11 -7.21
C SER A 50 -36.73 -10.53 -5.74
N LEU A 51 -36.88 -9.57 -4.85
CA LEU A 51 -37.17 -9.80 -3.43
C LEU A 51 -38.61 -9.38 -3.19
N HIS A 52 -39.52 -10.36 -3.07
CA HIS A 52 -40.93 -10.09 -2.82
C HIS A 52 -41.20 -10.10 -1.31
N VAL A 53 -41.60 -8.94 -0.76
CA VAL A 53 -42.07 -8.80 0.62
C VAL A 53 -43.55 -8.41 0.56
N PRO A 54 -44.48 -9.26 1.06
CA PRO A 54 -45.91 -8.97 1.01
C PRO A 54 -46.22 -7.64 1.72
N GLY A 55 -46.79 -6.69 0.99
CA GLY A 55 -47.19 -5.37 1.52
C GLY A 55 -46.19 -4.23 1.30
N GLN A 56 -45.09 -4.43 0.58
CA GLN A 56 -44.18 -3.36 0.13
C GLN A 56 -44.07 -3.32 -1.41
N GLN A 57 -43.71 -2.16 -1.96
CA GLN A 57 -43.42 -2.01 -3.39
C GLN A 57 -42.19 -2.87 -3.76
N ASP A 58 -42.30 -3.68 -4.81
CA ASP A 58 -41.20 -4.52 -5.28
C ASP A 58 -40.02 -3.65 -5.75
N GLN A 59 -38.84 -3.91 -5.19
CA GLN A 59 -37.58 -3.35 -5.67
C GLN A 59 -36.89 -4.35 -6.60
N PHE A 60 -36.40 -3.86 -7.74
CA PHE A 60 -35.67 -4.67 -8.72
C PHE A 60 -34.25 -4.17 -8.84
N GLU A 61 -33.30 -5.11 -8.77
CA GLU A 61 -31.89 -4.85 -9.02
C GLU A 61 -31.50 -5.56 -10.33
N VAL A 62 -31.01 -4.78 -11.31
CA VAL A 62 -30.63 -5.32 -12.62
C VAL A 62 -29.16 -5.00 -12.88
N LEU A 63 -28.33 -6.04 -12.81
CA LEU A 63 -26.90 -5.94 -13.11
C LEU A 63 -26.64 -6.26 -14.59
N PHE A 64 -25.99 -5.32 -15.28
CA PHE A 64 -25.46 -5.53 -16.62
C PHE A 64 -23.94 -5.64 -16.57
N ALA A 65 -23.41 -6.79 -17.01
CA ALA A 65 -21.99 -6.98 -17.23
C ALA A 65 -21.71 -7.14 -18.73
N THR A 66 -20.74 -6.38 -19.24
CA THR A 66 -20.20 -6.58 -20.59
C THR A 66 -18.69 -6.79 -20.50
N SER A 67 -18.16 -7.73 -21.28
CA SER A 67 -16.72 -7.96 -21.38
C SER A 67 -16.22 -7.54 -22.76
N ASP A 68 -15.27 -6.60 -22.79
CA ASP A 68 -14.50 -6.29 -24.01
C ASP A 68 -13.22 -7.15 -24.01
N CYS A 69 -13.20 -8.16 -24.88
CA CYS A 69 -12.10 -9.12 -24.95
C CYS A 69 -10.80 -8.55 -25.53
N GLU A 70 -10.81 -7.39 -26.19
CA GLU A 70 -9.58 -6.81 -26.76
C GLU A 70 -8.85 -5.89 -25.77
N ARG A 71 -9.57 -5.30 -24.80
CA ARG A 71 -9.00 -4.29 -23.89
C ARG A 71 -8.88 -4.75 -22.44
N ASN A 72 -9.26 -5.99 -22.14
CA ASN A 72 -9.13 -6.59 -20.81
C ASN A 72 -9.77 -5.74 -19.70
N ARG A 73 -10.94 -5.15 -19.98
CA ARG A 73 -11.71 -4.32 -19.04
C ARG A 73 -13.10 -4.91 -18.84
N ILE A 74 -13.53 -4.95 -17.57
CA ILE A 74 -14.92 -5.18 -17.19
C ILE A 74 -15.54 -3.81 -16.99
N LEU A 75 -16.55 -3.47 -17.78
CA LEU A 75 -17.37 -2.28 -17.57
C LEU A 75 -18.61 -2.71 -16.80
N VAL A 76 -18.66 -2.36 -15.52
CA VAL A 76 -19.88 -2.41 -14.70
C VAL A 76 -20.54 -1.05 -14.81
N THR A 77 -21.75 -0.99 -15.35
CA THR A 77 -22.49 0.27 -15.47
C THR A 77 -23.75 0.24 -14.60
N ALA A 78 -23.71 1.10 -13.58
CA ALA A 78 -24.80 1.73 -12.81
C ALA A 78 -25.96 0.86 -12.28
N ASP A 79 -26.18 0.96 -10.97
CA ASP A 79 -27.41 0.54 -10.31
C ASP A 79 -28.56 1.48 -10.70
N TYR A 80 -29.67 0.90 -11.12
CA TYR A 80 -30.90 1.64 -11.38
C TYR A 80 -32.01 1.08 -10.49
N GLU A 81 -32.46 1.86 -9.52
CA GLU A 81 -33.71 1.61 -8.81
C GLU A 81 -34.88 2.13 -9.64
N PHE A 82 -35.89 1.28 -9.88
CA PHE A 82 -37.16 1.68 -10.47
C PHE A 82 -38.28 1.47 -9.47
N THR A 83 -39.16 2.46 -9.32
CA THR A 83 -40.45 2.32 -8.64
C THR A 83 -41.56 2.46 -9.70
N LYS A 84 -42.28 1.38 -10.00
CA LYS A 84 -43.50 1.42 -10.84
C LYS A 84 -44.57 0.51 -10.28
N SER A 85 -45.84 0.91 -10.43
CA SER A 85 -46.99 0.09 -10.08
C SER A 85 -47.15 -1.11 -11.03
N GLU A 86 -47.65 -2.23 -10.53
CA GLU A 86 -47.84 -3.50 -11.27
C GLU A 86 -48.53 -3.33 -12.64
N SER A 87 -49.43 -2.35 -12.77
CA SER A 87 -50.19 -2.12 -14.00
C SER A 87 -49.36 -1.61 -15.19
N GLU A 88 -48.21 -0.98 -14.96
CA GLU A 88 -47.37 -0.42 -16.04
C GLU A 88 -46.35 -1.41 -16.61
N MET A 89 -45.96 -2.43 -15.85
CA MET A 89 -44.98 -3.44 -16.30
C MET A 89 -45.57 -4.50 -17.23
N ALA A 90 -46.89 -4.74 -17.17
CA ALA A 90 -47.59 -5.72 -18.00
C ALA A 90 -47.59 -5.38 -19.51
N SER A 91 -47.25 -4.14 -19.90
CA SER A 91 -47.32 -3.68 -21.30
C SER A 91 -46.01 -3.75 -22.09
N GLY A 92 -44.89 -4.15 -21.48
CA GLY A 92 -43.60 -4.32 -22.17
C GLY A 92 -42.97 -3.05 -22.78
N GLY A 93 -43.55 -1.86 -22.53
CA GLY A 93 -43.11 -0.60 -23.13
C GLY A 93 -41.82 -0.03 -22.54
N GLY A 94 -41.58 -0.20 -21.23
CA GLY A 94 -40.41 0.37 -20.54
C GLY A 94 -39.07 -0.22 -20.99
N MET A 95 -39.01 -1.54 -21.16
CA MET A 95 -37.79 -2.25 -21.59
C MET A 95 -37.39 -1.97 -23.04
N ARG A 96 -38.36 -1.66 -23.93
CA ARG A 96 -38.06 -1.31 -25.34
C ARG A 96 -37.37 0.04 -25.45
N LEU A 97 -37.77 1.01 -24.63
CA LEU A 97 -37.23 2.38 -24.68
C LEU A 97 -35.75 2.40 -24.24
N VAL A 98 -35.42 1.68 -23.16
CA VAL A 98 -34.04 1.57 -22.63
C VAL A 98 -33.12 0.86 -23.61
N ARG A 99 -33.57 -0.26 -24.22
CA ARG A 99 -32.80 -0.96 -25.26
C ARG A 99 -32.53 -0.11 -26.50
N SER A 100 -33.53 0.64 -26.98
CA SER A 100 -33.39 1.45 -28.20
C SER A 100 -32.43 2.64 -28.03
N THR A 101 -32.46 3.29 -26.85
CA THR A 101 -31.60 4.44 -26.53
C THR A 101 -30.13 4.01 -26.40
N LEU A 102 -29.88 2.86 -25.76
CA LEU A 102 -28.54 2.29 -25.62
C LEU A 102 -27.96 1.79 -26.96
N GLN A 103 -28.78 1.18 -27.82
CA GLN A 103 -28.35 0.79 -29.18
C GLN A 103 -28.02 2.00 -30.08
N SER A 104 -28.73 3.11 -29.94
CA SER A 104 -28.45 4.34 -30.71
C SER A 104 -27.19 5.07 -30.25
N LEU A 105 -26.86 5.03 -28.95
CA LEU A 105 -25.64 5.66 -28.40
C LEU A 105 -24.37 4.87 -28.76
N LEU A 106 -24.44 3.53 -28.73
CA LEU A 106 -23.28 2.66 -28.95
C LEU A 106 -22.97 2.38 -30.43
N SER A 107 -23.92 2.64 -31.34
CA SER A 107 -23.72 2.51 -32.80
C SER A 107 -23.17 3.78 -33.48
N GLY A 108 -22.85 4.84 -32.71
CA GLY A 108 -22.26 6.07 -33.23
C GLY A 108 -23.16 6.92 -34.13
N ARG A 109 -24.46 6.60 -34.23
CA ARG A 109 -25.40 7.27 -35.16
C ARG A 109 -25.96 8.62 -34.66
N ARG A 110 -25.57 9.10 -33.47
CA ARG A 110 -25.86 10.46 -32.99
C ARG A 110 -24.66 11.12 -32.30
N PRO A 111 -24.32 12.38 -32.61
CA PRO A 111 -23.31 13.12 -31.86
C PRO A 111 -23.86 13.60 -30.51
N LEU A 112 -23.01 13.57 -29.48
CA LEU A 112 -23.31 13.91 -28.06
C LEU A 112 -23.84 15.34 -27.80
N GLY A 113 -23.91 16.21 -28.82
CA GLY A 113 -24.26 17.63 -28.67
C GLY A 113 -25.68 18.04 -29.08
N SER A 114 -26.60 17.12 -29.38
CA SER A 114 -27.97 17.47 -29.82
C SER A 114 -29.06 16.67 -29.08
N LEU A 115 -29.34 17.07 -27.85
CA LEU A 115 -30.59 16.72 -27.16
C LEU A 115 -31.44 17.98 -27.07
N GLY A 116 -32.35 18.14 -28.03
CA GLY A 116 -33.50 19.01 -27.89
C GLY A 116 -34.51 18.38 -26.92
N VAL A 117 -35.02 19.22 -26.01
CA VAL A 117 -36.08 19.02 -25.01
C VAL A 117 -36.82 17.69 -25.08
N ILE A 118 -36.52 16.79 -24.14
CA ILE A 118 -37.38 15.67 -23.72
C ILE A 118 -38.13 16.14 -22.46
N PRO A 119 -39.43 15.85 -22.28
CA PRO A 119 -40.28 16.54 -21.30
C PRO A 119 -39.71 16.47 -19.89
N THR A 120 -39.64 17.64 -19.26
CA THR A 120 -39.32 17.85 -17.86
C THR A 120 -40.22 17.00 -16.96
N VAL A 121 -39.65 15.96 -16.35
CA VAL A 121 -40.10 15.51 -15.04
C VAL A 121 -39.39 16.43 -14.04
N GLU A 122 -40.18 17.20 -13.29
CA GLU A 122 -39.71 18.28 -12.43
C GLU A 122 -38.59 17.84 -11.48
N CYS A 123 -37.36 18.21 -11.82
CA CYS A 123 -36.26 18.24 -10.87
C CYS A 123 -36.37 19.56 -10.10
N SER A 124 -37.07 19.53 -8.97
CA SER A 124 -37.15 20.66 -8.06
C SER A 124 -35.78 20.86 -7.39
N ILE A 125 -35.08 21.88 -7.89
CA ILE A 125 -33.87 22.45 -7.32
C ILE A 125 -34.16 22.85 -5.87
N TRP A 126 -33.58 22.14 -4.90
CA TRP A 126 -33.53 22.59 -3.51
C TRP A 126 -32.62 23.82 -3.41
N LYS A 127 -33.23 25.01 -3.50
CA LYS A 127 -32.64 26.26 -3.02
C LYS A 127 -32.38 26.12 -1.52
N ARG A 128 -31.15 26.44 -1.11
CA ARG A 128 -30.72 26.62 0.29
C ARG A 128 -31.82 27.30 1.13
N ARG A 129 -32.39 26.55 2.06
CA ARG A 129 -33.02 27.09 3.27
C ARG A 129 -32.45 26.33 4.46
N ASN A 130 -31.78 27.08 5.35
CA ASN A 130 -31.46 26.66 6.71
C ASN A 130 -32.74 26.18 7.39
N VAL A 131 -32.91 24.86 7.60
CA VAL A 131 -33.85 24.32 8.59
C VAL A 131 -33.32 22.97 9.10
N ASN A 132 -32.94 22.98 10.39
CA ASN A 132 -32.85 21.92 11.40
C ASN A 132 -32.92 20.43 10.98
N ASN A 133 -31.89 19.70 11.48
CA ASN A 133 -31.88 18.29 11.90
C ASN A 133 -33.19 17.50 11.71
N SER A 134 -33.24 16.69 10.66
CA SER A 134 -33.90 15.38 10.67
C SER A 134 -33.44 14.58 9.45
N HIS A 135 -32.67 13.52 9.69
CA HIS A 135 -32.23 12.58 8.65
C HIS A 135 -33.40 11.65 8.24
N PRO A 136 -33.48 11.23 6.96
CA PRO A 136 -34.46 10.25 6.50
C PRO A 136 -34.20 8.86 7.13
N PRO A 137 -35.25 8.05 7.38
CA PRO A 137 -35.09 6.72 7.99
C PRO A 137 -34.52 5.75 6.93
N GLY A 138 -33.25 5.37 7.10
CA GLY A 138 -32.57 4.41 6.23
C GLY A 138 -31.09 4.70 5.98
N PHE A 139 -30.63 5.92 6.26
CA PHE A 139 -29.19 6.20 6.33
C PHE A 139 -28.70 5.73 7.70
N VAL A 140 -27.94 4.63 7.76
CA VAL A 140 -27.18 4.30 8.97
C VAL A 140 -26.15 5.43 9.12
N PRO A 141 -26.26 6.31 10.13
CA PRO A 141 -25.26 7.35 10.34
C PRO A 141 -23.91 6.66 10.56
N ASN A 142 -22.80 7.33 10.17
CA ASN A 142 -21.44 6.91 10.48
C ASN A 142 -21.42 6.14 11.80
N ARG A 143 -21.11 4.84 11.74
CA ARG A 143 -21.04 3.97 12.94
C ARG A 143 -19.98 4.45 13.94
N TRP A 144 -19.13 5.36 13.48
CA TRP A 144 -17.98 5.91 14.17
C TRP A 144 -18.31 7.31 14.70
N SER A 145 -17.82 7.59 15.89
CA SER A 145 -17.74 8.92 16.46
C SER A 145 -16.86 9.84 15.58
N SER A 146 -16.64 11.12 15.96
CA SER A 146 -15.65 11.93 15.21
C SER A 146 -14.29 11.23 15.19
N VAL A 147 -13.43 11.54 14.23
CA VAL A 147 -12.11 10.90 14.13
C VAL A 147 -11.29 11.06 15.41
N GLU A 148 -11.40 12.22 16.06
CA GLU A 148 -10.77 12.50 17.35
C GLU A 148 -11.30 11.55 18.43
N ALA A 149 -12.60 11.31 18.44
CA ALA A 149 -13.20 10.37 19.36
C ALA A 149 -12.73 8.93 19.09
N GLU A 150 -12.61 8.50 17.83
CA GLU A 150 -12.03 7.18 17.49
C GLU A 150 -10.55 7.04 17.87
N ILE A 151 -9.75 8.11 17.73
CA ILE A 151 -8.35 8.13 18.19
C ILE A 151 -8.29 8.01 19.73
N SER A 152 -9.17 8.72 20.44
CA SER A 152 -9.19 8.73 21.91
C SER A 152 -9.61 7.40 22.56
N ARG A 153 -10.12 6.44 21.78
CA ARG A 153 -10.48 5.10 22.27
C ARG A 153 -9.25 4.24 22.61
N PHE A 154 -8.07 4.60 22.12
CA PHE A 154 -6.82 4.00 22.53
C PHE A 154 -6.13 4.92 23.55
N ASP A 155 -5.84 4.40 24.75
CA ASP A 155 -5.13 5.16 25.78
C ASP A 155 -3.69 4.66 25.90
N ARG A 156 -2.74 5.50 25.45
CA ARG A 156 -1.30 5.20 25.48
C ARG A 156 -0.69 5.10 26.88
N VAL A 157 -1.41 5.53 27.93
CA VAL A 157 -0.91 5.50 29.32
C VAL A 157 -1.16 4.13 29.98
N ILE A 158 -2.15 3.39 29.49
CA ILE A 158 -2.47 2.05 30.00
C ILE A 158 -1.30 1.10 29.70
N GLN A 159 -0.84 0.40 30.74
CA GLN A 159 0.24 -0.58 30.59
C GLN A 159 -0.25 -1.81 29.82
N ILE A 160 0.66 -2.49 29.12
CA ILE A 160 0.31 -3.55 28.17
C ILE A 160 -0.54 -4.68 28.76
N GLU A 161 -0.35 -5.01 30.05
CA GLU A 161 -1.14 -6.01 30.77
C GLU A 161 -2.63 -5.69 30.79
N GLU A 162 -2.95 -4.39 30.79
CA GLU A 162 -4.30 -3.85 30.86
C GLU A 162 -4.76 -3.21 29.54
N ALA A 163 -3.87 -3.03 28.57
CA ALA A 163 -4.15 -2.36 27.31
C ALA A 163 -4.91 -3.25 26.31
N SER A 164 -5.70 -2.60 25.47
CA SER A 164 -6.32 -3.20 24.28
C SER A 164 -5.64 -2.68 23.01
N THR A 165 -5.71 -3.44 21.92
CA THR A 165 -5.25 -2.95 20.61
C THR A 165 -6.04 -1.71 20.19
N PRO A 166 -5.53 -0.89 19.24
CA PRO A 166 -6.34 0.16 18.66
C PRO A 166 -7.65 -0.39 18.10
N PRO A 167 -8.72 0.43 18.07
CA PRO A 167 -9.99 0.01 17.52
C PRO A 167 -9.87 -0.29 16.02
N SER A 168 -10.70 -1.21 15.54
CA SER A 168 -10.81 -1.63 14.14
C SER A 168 -10.95 -0.45 13.15
N SER A 169 -11.53 0.66 13.60
CA SER A 169 -11.63 1.91 12.84
C SER A 169 -10.28 2.47 12.43
N TRP A 170 -9.21 2.30 13.21
CA TRP A 170 -7.86 2.74 12.83
C TRP A 170 -7.36 2.03 11.56
N TYR A 171 -7.83 0.82 11.31
CA TYR A 171 -7.39 0.00 10.19
C TYR A 171 -8.32 0.08 8.98
N THR A 172 -9.48 0.74 9.09
CA THR A 172 -10.54 0.72 8.06
C THR A 172 -11.07 2.11 7.69
N ASN A 173 -10.94 3.10 8.59
CA ASN A 173 -11.49 4.44 8.40
C ASN A 173 -10.59 5.30 7.49
N LEU A 174 -11.18 5.90 6.44
CA LEU A 174 -10.48 6.73 5.46
C LEU A 174 -9.97 8.06 6.02
N GLU A 175 -10.66 8.63 7.00
CA GLU A 175 -10.26 9.89 7.63
C GLU A 175 -9.05 9.67 8.55
N ILE A 176 -9.03 8.58 9.33
CA ILE A 176 -7.84 8.18 10.09
C ILE A 176 -6.67 7.92 9.15
N PHE A 177 -6.88 7.18 8.06
CA PHE A 177 -5.84 6.98 7.05
C PHE A 177 -5.30 8.30 6.48
N SER A 178 -6.18 9.27 6.22
CA SER A 178 -5.77 10.60 5.73
C SER A 178 -4.95 11.35 6.76
N LEU A 179 -5.30 11.25 8.05
CA LEU A 179 -4.52 11.82 9.15
C LEU A 179 -3.16 11.12 9.31
N GLU A 180 -3.07 9.80 9.16
CA GLU A 180 -1.80 9.06 9.21
C GLU A 180 -0.84 9.57 8.12
N LEU A 181 -1.33 9.77 6.89
CA LEU A 181 -0.51 10.32 5.80
C LEU A 181 0.07 11.70 6.16
N GLU A 182 -0.73 12.57 6.77
CA GLU A 182 -0.33 13.93 7.15
C GLU A 182 0.56 13.97 8.40
N LYS A 183 0.15 13.31 9.48
CA LYS A 183 0.79 13.45 10.79
C LYS A 183 1.97 12.50 10.98
N VAL A 184 1.97 11.37 10.29
CA VAL A 184 3.01 10.33 10.40
C VAL A 184 3.94 10.37 9.20
N PHE A 185 3.45 10.04 8.00
CA PHE A 185 4.31 9.83 6.82
C PHE A 185 4.92 11.12 6.27
N GLU A 186 4.23 12.25 6.39
CA GLU A 186 4.77 13.55 5.97
C GLU A 186 5.73 14.16 7.01
N ARG A 187 5.54 13.91 8.31
CA ARG A 187 6.32 14.58 9.38
C ARG A 187 7.52 13.77 9.88
N ARG A 188 7.45 12.44 9.82
CA ARG A 188 8.53 11.55 10.28
C ARG A 188 9.54 11.28 9.16
N TRP A 189 10.78 10.98 9.52
CA TRP A 189 11.81 10.55 8.57
C TRP A 189 11.39 9.26 7.86
N GLN A 190 11.32 9.31 6.53
CA GLN A 190 10.99 8.20 5.66
C GLN A 190 12.23 7.73 4.91
N ALA A 191 12.54 6.44 4.97
CA ALA A 191 13.57 5.84 4.10
C ALA A 191 13.03 5.75 2.67
N VAL A 192 13.70 6.41 1.74
CA VAL A 192 13.20 6.59 0.35
C VAL A 192 14.15 6.12 -0.73
N GLY A 193 15.41 5.85 -0.41
CA GLY A 193 16.38 5.34 -1.35
C GLY A 193 17.70 5.05 -0.68
N PHE A 194 18.73 4.88 -1.50
CA PHE A 194 20.05 4.47 -1.04
C PHE A 194 21.14 5.43 -1.50
N ALA A 195 22.18 5.58 -0.67
CA ALA A 195 23.29 6.49 -0.95
C ALA A 195 24.03 6.15 -2.25
N HIS A 196 24.05 4.88 -2.67
CA HIS A 196 24.67 4.44 -3.93
C HIS A 196 23.97 5.00 -5.18
N GLN A 197 22.72 5.49 -5.07
CA GLN A 197 22.00 6.13 -6.16
C GLN A 197 22.44 7.59 -6.39
N LEU A 198 23.24 8.15 -5.48
CA LEU A 198 23.64 9.55 -5.45
C LEU A 198 25.16 9.66 -5.26
N GLN A 199 25.94 9.26 -6.25
CA GLN A 199 27.41 9.22 -6.14
C GLN A 199 28.05 10.53 -6.59
N LYS A 200 27.55 11.11 -7.68
CA LYS A 200 28.13 12.27 -8.35
C LYS A 200 27.14 13.46 -8.37
N PRO A 201 27.64 14.70 -8.48
CA PRO A 201 26.81 15.86 -8.80
C PRO A 201 25.89 15.59 -10.00
N GLY A 202 24.63 15.98 -9.90
CA GLY A 202 23.61 15.75 -10.93
C GLY A 202 22.85 14.43 -10.81
N ASP A 203 23.37 13.45 -10.04
CA ASP A 203 22.65 12.21 -9.78
C ASP A 203 21.33 12.51 -9.05
N TYR A 204 20.25 11.86 -9.48
CA TYR A 204 18.94 11.98 -8.87
C TYR A 204 18.17 10.67 -8.92
N PHE A 205 17.20 10.54 -8.01
CA PHE A 205 16.13 9.56 -8.11
C PHE A 205 14.81 10.16 -7.65
N THR A 206 13.70 9.53 -8.06
CA THR A 206 12.34 9.98 -7.78
C THR A 206 11.52 8.87 -7.15
N GLY A 207 10.46 9.24 -6.44
CA GLY A 207 9.53 8.27 -5.87
C GLY A 207 8.32 8.91 -5.21
N LYS A 208 7.62 8.09 -4.42
CA LYS A 208 6.43 8.50 -3.67
C LYS A 208 6.36 7.78 -2.33
N VAL A 209 6.07 8.53 -1.27
CA VAL A 209 5.73 8.02 0.06
C VAL A 209 4.45 8.70 0.53
N GLY A 210 3.40 7.93 0.82
CA GLY A 210 2.08 8.50 1.09
C GLY A 210 1.61 9.43 -0.04
N ARG A 211 1.31 10.69 0.28
CA ARG A 211 0.94 11.74 -0.69
C ARG A 211 2.13 12.49 -1.29
N VAL A 212 3.33 12.33 -0.71
CA VAL A 212 4.53 13.07 -1.11
C VAL A 212 5.18 12.39 -2.31
N THR A 213 5.11 13.02 -3.48
CA THR A 213 6.01 12.70 -4.60
C THR A 213 7.28 13.54 -4.49
N TYR A 214 8.43 12.89 -4.60
CA TYR A 214 9.72 13.52 -4.33
C TYR A 214 10.74 13.28 -5.46
N VAL A 215 11.70 14.18 -5.53
CA VAL A 215 12.98 14.01 -6.22
C VAL A 215 14.09 14.30 -5.21
N VAL A 216 15.05 13.39 -5.10
CA VAL A 216 16.27 13.58 -4.33
C VAL A 216 17.43 13.66 -5.30
N CYS A 217 18.34 14.61 -5.12
CA CYS A 217 19.50 14.78 -5.98
C CYS A 217 20.75 15.25 -5.23
N LYS A 218 21.91 15.11 -5.88
CA LYS A 218 23.10 15.89 -5.55
C LYS A 218 23.16 17.11 -6.45
N ASP A 219 23.29 18.30 -5.88
CA ASP A 219 23.49 19.51 -6.66
C ASP A 219 24.88 19.59 -7.30
N GLU A 220 25.14 20.67 -8.04
CA GLU A 220 26.42 20.91 -8.70
C GLU A 220 27.61 20.96 -7.72
N GLN A 221 27.37 21.32 -6.46
CA GLN A 221 28.37 21.34 -5.39
C GLN A 221 28.49 19.98 -4.67
N GLY A 222 27.72 18.97 -5.10
CA GLY A 222 27.66 17.65 -4.46
C GLY A 222 26.82 17.60 -3.18
N THR A 223 26.08 18.67 -2.87
CA THR A 223 25.20 18.77 -1.69
C THR A 223 23.92 17.97 -1.94
N LEU A 224 23.53 17.15 -0.97
CA LEU A 224 22.28 16.39 -1.01
C LEU A 224 21.07 17.33 -0.85
N ARG A 225 20.07 17.18 -1.73
CA ARG A 225 18.85 17.98 -1.72
C ARG A 225 17.62 17.14 -2.03
N ALA A 226 16.47 17.51 -1.48
CA ALA A 226 15.18 16.91 -1.81
C ALA A 226 14.10 17.96 -2.04
N TYR A 227 13.21 17.66 -2.98
CA TYR A 227 12.08 18.52 -3.34
C TYR A 227 10.83 17.69 -3.57
N HIS A 228 9.68 18.32 -3.42
CA HIS A 228 8.47 17.82 -4.05
C HIS A 228 8.69 17.78 -5.57
N ASN A 229 8.48 16.63 -6.20
CA ASN A 229 8.63 16.44 -7.64
C ASN A 229 7.39 16.98 -8.38
N VAL A 230 7.15 18.29 -8.21
CA VAL A 230 5.95 18.99 -8.67
C VAL A 230 6.35 20.36 -9.19
N CYS A 231 6.18 20.56 -10.50
CA CYS A 231 6.41 21.85 -11.12
C CYS A 231 5.49 22.92 -10.50
N ARG A 232 6.07 24.05 -10.12
CA ARG A 232 5.34 25.19 -9.51
C ARG A 232 4.45 25.97 -10.49
N HIS A 233 4.48 25.61 -11.78
CA HIS A 233 3.52 26.11 -12.77
C HIS A 233 2.22 25.30 -12.66
N HIS A 234 2.08 24.20 -13.39
CA HIS A 234 0.88 23.35 -13.41
C HIS A 234 1.17 21.90 -13.00
N ALA A 235 1.89 21.72 -11.89
CA ALA A 235 2.01 20.48 -11.11
C ALA A 235 2.60 19.23 -11.79
N ALA A 236 3.04 19.30 -13.04
CA ALA A 236 3.71 18.18 -13.70
C ALA A 236 5.00 17.79 -12.95
N ALA A 237 5.30 16.49 -12.90
CA ALA A 237 6.57 16.01 -12.38
C ALA A 237 7.73 16.57 -13.21
N VAL A 238 8.80 17.02 -12.54
CA VAL A 238 9.97 17.63 -13.19
C VAL A 238 11.09 16.63 -13.48
N ALA A 239 11.03 15.45 -12.85
CA ALA A 239 11.94 14.34 -13.05
C ALA A 239 11.19 13.00 -12.98
N SER A 240 11.77 11.93 -13.54
CA SER A 240 11.19 10.58 -13.49
C SER A 240 12.29 9.52 -13.41
N GLY A 241 12.05 8.45 -12.65
CA GLY A 241 13.01 7.36 -12.46
C GLY A 241 14.25 7.81 -11.69
N GLN A 242 15.41 7.43 -12.20
CA GLN A 242 16.73 7.81 -11.70
C GLN A 242 17.64 8.17 -12.87
N GLY A 243 18.62 9.04 -12.64
CA GLY A 243 19.57 9.42 -13.69
C GLY A 243 20.54 10.50 -13.21
N CYS A 244 21.19 11.16 -14.17
CA CYS A 244 22.09 12.28 -13.94
C CYS A 244 21.70 13.44 -14.86
N THR A 245 21.54 14.64 -14.32
CA THR A 245 21.18 15.85 -15.08
C THR A 245 21.80 17.10 -14.48
N SER A 246 21.94 18.17 -15.27
CA SER A 246 22.37 19.49 -14.78
C SER A 246 21.20 20.38 -14.34
N SER A 247 19.97 20.06 -14.74
CA SER A 247 18.75 20.80 -14.36
C SER A 247 17.50 19.93 -14.51
N PHE A 248 16.42 20.31 -13.84
CA PHE A 248 15.11 19.70 -14.01
C PHE A 248 14.27 20.52 -14.98
N VAL A 249 13.97 19.95 -16.14
CA VAL A 249 13.14 20.59 -17.17
C VAL A 249 11.74 20.01 -17.10
N CYS A 250 10.76 20.84 -16.72
CA CYS A 250 9.37 20.43 -16.68
C CYS A 250 8.89 20.02 -18.08
N PRO A 251 8.42 18.78 -18.28
CA PRO A 251 8.02 18.26 -19.59
C PRO A 251 6.76 18.94 -20.14
N TYR A 252 6.00 19.64 -19.30
CA TYR A 252 4.75 20.26 -19.73
C TYR A 252 4.98 21.56 -20.50
N HIS A 253 5.73 22.52 -19.94
CA HIS A 253 5.90 23.85 -20.52
C HIS A 253 7.36 24.32 -20.58
N GLY A 254 8.33 23.46 -20.23
CA GLY A 254 9.75 23.79 -20.30
C GLY A 254 10.25 24.79 -19.26
N TRP A 255 9.59 24.87 -18.10
CA TRP A 255 10.16 25.57 -16.94
C TRP A 255 11.38 24.79 -16.45
N ILE A 256 12.49 25.50 -16.21
CA ILE A 256 13.79 24.90 -15.87
C ILE A 256 14.12 25.27 -14.44
N TYR A 257 14.36 24.26 -13.62
CA TYR A 257 14.80 24.40 -12.24
C TYR A 257 16.26 23.92 -12.13
N GLY A 258 17.08 24.68 -11.42
CA GLY A 258 18.40 24.21 -11.02
C GLY A 258 18.29 23.03 -10.05
N LEU A 259 19.39 22.30 -9.86
CA LEU A 259 19.45 21.24 -8.85
C LEU A 259 19.35 21.80 -7.41
N ASP A 260 19.60 23.09 -7.22
CA ASP A 260 19.33 23.84 -5.98
C ASP A 260 17.84 24.21 -5.79
N GLY A 261 16.98 23.80 -6.73
CA GLY A 261 15.53 23.97 -6.73
C GLY A 261 15.06 25.34 -7.20
N ARG A 262 15.96 26.29 -7.49
CA ARG A 262 15.58 27.62 -7.96
C ARG A 262 15.05 27.55 -9.37
N LEU A 263 14.00 28.33 -9.66
CA LEU A 263 13.50 28.50 -11.03
C LEU A 263 14.51 29.35 -11.82
N GLN A 264 15.22 28.71 -12.74
CA GLN A 264 16.23 29.36 -13.60
C GLN A 264 15.58 30.01 -14.83
N LYS A 265 14.58 29.35 -15.41
CA LYS A 265 13.91 29.84 -16.62
C LYS A 265 12.43 29.48 -16.62
N ALA A 266 11.59 30.47 -16.89
CA ALA A 266 10.19 30.28 -17.20
C ALA A 266 9.91 30.79 -18.62
N THR A 267 9.31 29.96 -19.45
CA THR A 267 9.05 30.27 -20.86
C THR A 267 7.78 31.11 -20.99
N ARG A 268 7.78 32.05 -21.96
CA ARG A 268 6.57 32.81 -22.37
C ARG A 268 5.82 33.52 -21.23
N ILE A 269 6.53 33.99 -20.19
CA ILE A 269 5.93 34.66 -19.02
C ILE A 269 5.50 36.13 -19.24
N GLY A 270 5.61 36.63 -20.47
CA GLY A 270 5.24 38.02 -20.78
C GLY A 270 3.79 38.31 -20.39
N GLY A 271 3.57 39.43 -19.68
CA GLY A 271 2.25 39.84 -19.22
C GLY A 271 1.83 39.27 -17.86
N MET A 272 2.57 38.33 -17.27
CA MET A 272 2.34 37.93 -15.87
C MET A 272 2.63 39.11 -14.93
N ARG A 273 1.65 39.46 -14.10
CA ARG A 273 1.80 40.46 -13.03
C ARG A 273 2.05 39.73 -11.70
N ASN A 274 2.76 40.39 -10.78
CA ASN A 274 3.05 39.87 -9.44
C ASN A 274 3.71 38.48 -9.43
N PHE A 275 4.57 38.21 -10.41
CA PHE A 275 5.33 36.98 -10.53
C PHE A 275 6.80 37.23 -10.20
N THR A 276 7.37 36.45 -9.28
CA THR A 276 8.82 36.42 -9.07
C THR A 276 9.34 35.00 -9.21
N ALA A 277 10.44 34.85 -9.96
CA ALA A 277 11.10 33.55 -10.11
C ALA A 277 11.64 33.02 -8.76
N ARG A 278 12.03 33.94 -7.87
CA ARG A 278 12.53 33.62 -6.52
C ARG A 278 11.50 32.89 -5.66
N GLU A 279 10.22 33.20 -5.79
CA GLU A 279 9.12 32.57 -5.05
C GLU A 279 8.57 31.30 -5.72
N SER A 280 9.03 31.03 -6.95
CA SER A 280 8.51 29.96 -7.82
C SER A 280 9.45 28.77 -7.95
N GLY A 281 10.46 28.64 -7.07
CA GLY A 281 11.34 27.47 -6.97
C GLY A 281 10.62 26.23 -6.42
N LEU A 282 11.19 25.05 -6.63
CA LEU A 282 10.64 23.78 -6.14
C LEU A 282 10.47 23.81 -4.61
N SER A 283 9.35 23.28 -4.14
CA SER A 283 9.08 23.16 -2.71
C SER A 283 10.03 22.13 -2.08
N ARG A 284 10.73 22.54 -1.01
CA ARG A 284 11.78 21.74 -0.38
C ARG A 284 11.21 20.65 0.53
N LEU A 285 11.97 19.56 0.64
CA LEU A 285 11.84 18.53 1.67
C LEU A 285 13.15 18.49 2.46
N SER A 286 13.10 18.22 3.76
CA SER A 286 14.31 17.92 4.51
C SER A 286 14.89 16.59 4.05
N VAL A 287 16.21 16.51 3.95
CA VAL A 287 16.91 15.29 3.51
C VAL A 287 18.13 14.99 4.38
N GLY A 288 18.39 13.71 4.59
CA GLY A 288 19.54 13.24 5.34
C GLY A 288 19.95 11.82 4.93
N THR A 289 21.05 11.34 5.49
CA THR A 289 21.51 9.97 5.30
C THR A 289 21.87 9.33 6.62
N TRP A 290 21.60 8.03 6.73
CA TRP A 290 22.13 7.19 7.79
C TRP A 290 22.47 5.82 7.22
N GLY A 291 23.71 5.35 7.43
CA GLY A 291 24.22 4.13 6.82
C GLY A 291 24.02 4.14 5.30
N PRO A 292 23.40 3.11 4.70
CA PRO A 292 23.11 3.09 3.27
C PRO A 292 21.85 3.88 2.88
N PHE A 293 21.06 4.38 3.83
CA PHE A 293 19.72 4.92 3.57
C PHE A 293 19.73 6.43 3.34
N VAL A 294 18.90 6.85 2.39
CA VAL A 294 18.52 8.25 2.17
C VAL A 294 17.15 8.47 2.77
N LEU A 295 17.03 9.49 3.61
CA LEU A 295 15.86 9.81 4.41
C LEU A 295 15.28 11.16 3.98
N ILE A 296 13.95 11.28 3.95
CA ILE A 296 13.26 12.57 3.76
C ILE A 296 12.18 12.79 4.80
N LYS A 297 11.82 14.06 5.05
CA LYS A 297 10.59 14.46 5.76
C LYS A 297 10.15 15.86 5.32
N SER A 298 8.92 16.25 5.66
CA SER A 298 8.51 17.65 5.55
C SER A 298 9.40 18.53 6.43
N PRO A 299 9.82 19.70 5.93
CA PRO A 299 10.67 20.59 6.69
C PRO A 299 9.92 21.16 7.89
N GLU A 300 10.65 21.35 8.99
CA GLU A 300 10.11 22.07 10.15
C GLU A 300 9.89 23.54 9.81
N GLN A 301 8.85 24.14 10.41
CA GLN A 301 8.53 25.54 10.14
C GLN A 301 9.71 26.44 10.53
N GLY A 302 10.22 27.20 9.57
CA GLY A 302 11.38 28.09 9.76
C GLY A 302 12.75 27.41 9.61
N ALA A 303 12.82 26.13 9.22
CA ALA A 303 14.10 25.49 8.91
C ALA A 303 14.80 26.18 7.72
N VAL A 304 16.05 26.62 7.94
CA VAL A 304 16.82 27.40 6.95
C VAL A 304 17.89 26.53 6.24
N SER A 305 18.25 25.40 6.83
CA SER A 305 19.28 24.48 6.32
C SER A 305 18.89 23.02 6.55
N GLU A 306 19.52 22.12 5.80
CA GLU A 306 19.40 20.69 6.04
C GLU A 306 20.05 20.31 7.38
N PRO A 307 19.47 19.35 8.12
CA PRO A 307 20.09 18.82 9.33
C PRO A 307 21.36 18.04 8.98
N ASP A 308 22.38 18.13 9.84
CA ASP A 308 23.56 17.29 9.70
C ASP A 308 23.27 15.81 10.00
N SER A 309 24.23 14.93 9.71
CA SER A 309 24.07 13.48 9.90
C SER A 309 23.84 13.08 11.37
N VAL A 310 24.37 13.85 12.33
CA VAL A 310 24.21 13.56 13.77
C VAL A 310 22.79 13.90 14.22
N ALA A 311 22.24 15.02 13.75
CA ALA A 311 20.87 15.40 13.98
C ALA A 311 19.89 14.41 13.34
N VAL A 312 20.14 13.99 12.09
CA VAL A 312 19.33 12.97 11.41
C VAL A 312 19.33 11.66 12.19
N GLU A 313 20.50 11.17 12.58
CA GLU A 313 20.64 9.95 13.39
C GLU A 313 19.87 10.02 14.71
N LYS A 314 20.07 11.11 15.47
CA LYS A 314 19.38 11.31 16.75
C LYS A 314 17.87 11.37 16.57
N GLN A 315 17.39 12.06 15.53
CA GLN A 315 15.96 12.19 15.26
C GLN A 315 15.32 10.90 14.76
N TRP A 316 16.03 10.09 13.99
CA TRP A 316 15.50 8.87 13.37
C TRP A 316 15.61 7.65 14.28
N LEU A 317 16.76 7.47 14.94
CA LEU A 317 17.08 6.25 15.70
C LEU A 317 17.22 6.47 17.21
N GLY A 318 17.47 7.71 17.65
CA GLY A 318 17.67 8.01 19.07
C GLY A 318 18.81 7.18 19.69
N SER A 319 18.55 6.59 20.86
CA SER A 319 19.53 5.77 21.58
C SER A 319 19.88 4.45 20.86
N ALA A 320 19.00 3.94 19.99
CA ALA A 320 19.21 2.71 19.24
C ALA A 320 20.32 2.81 18.18
N ALA A 321 20.72 4.02 17.79
CA ALA A 321 21.75 4.26 16.78
C ALA A 321 23.07 3.53 17.11
N LYS A 322 23.45 3.49 18.40
CA LYS A 322 24.67 2.80 18.85
C LYS A 322 24.61 1.29 18.57
N THR A 323 23.49 0.66 18.89
CA THR A 323 23.29 -0.79 18.69
C THR A 323 23.28 -1.14 17.20
N LEU A 324 22.59 -0.35 16.39
CA LEU A 324 22.50 -0.60 14.94
C LEU A 324 23.84 -0.35 14.23
N LYS A 325 24.61 0.67 14.63
CA LYS A 325 25.99 0.86 14.15
C LYS A 325 26.89 -0.33 14.50
N GLY A 326 26.77 -0.86 15.72
CA GLY A 326 27.50 -2.06 16.15
C GLY A 326 27.14 -3.34 15.37
N SER A 327 26.09 -3.28 14.52
CA SER A 327 25.66 -4.38 13.66
C SER A 327 26.17 -4.23 12.20
N ASN A 328 27.13 -3.33 11.96
CA ASN A 328 27.74 -3.04 10.65
C ASN A 328 26.72 -2.64 9.58
N ILE A 329 25.72 -1.83 9.95
CA ILE A 329 24.77 -1.25 9.00
C ILE A 329 25.34 0.07 8.49
N ASP A 330 26.11 0.00 7.40
CA ASP A 330 26.75 1.17 6.79
C ASP A 330 26.68 1.17 5.25
N SER A 331 27.26 2.20 4.64
CA SER A 331 27.21 2.43 3.19
C SER A 331 28.09 1.49 2.35
N SER A 332 28.90 0.63 2.98
CA SER A 332 29.69 -0.40 2.27
C SER A 332 28.82 -1.58 1.80
N LEU A 333 27.64 -1.77 2.38
CA LEU A 333 26.72 -2.85 2.03
C LEU A 333 26.29 -2.76 0.55
N LEU A 334 26.47 -3.85 -0.18
CA LEU A 334 26.16 -3.98 -1.60
C LEU A 334 24.69 -4.35 -1.78
N HIS A 335 23.92 -3.54 -2.50
CA HIS A 335 22.54 -3.87 -2.86
C HIS A 335 22.52 -4.98 -3.91
N VAL A 336 21.82 -6.08 -3.62
CA VAL A 336 21.82 -7.29 -4.48
C VAL A 336 20.45 -7.71 -4.98
N GLY A 337 19.38 -7.08 -4.51
CA GLY A 337 18.05 -7.45 -4.96
C GLY A 337 16.95 -6.57 -4.39
N LYS A 338 15.81 -6.59 -5.08
CA LYS A 338 14.58 -5.91 -4.67
C LYS A 338 13.36 -6.74 -5.06
N ARG A 339 12.34 -6.77 -4.20
CA ARG A 339 10.98 -7.25 -4.51
C ARG A 339 9.93 -6.32 -3.93
N GLU A 340 8.75 -6.33 -4.53
CA GLU A 340 7.59 -5.57 -4.07
C GLU A 340 6.38 -6.49 -3.96
N TYR A 341 5.61 -6.34 -2.88
CA TYR A 341 4.36 -7.06 -2.66
C TYR A 341 3.25 -6.04 -2.41
N THR A 342 2.15 -6.15 -3.16
CA THR A 342 0.91 -5.42 -2.85
C THR A 342 0.04 -6.34 -2.02
N ILE A 343 -0.29 -5.91 -0.81
CA ILE A 343 -0.99 -6.72 0.19
C ILE A 343 -2.31 -6.02 0.51
N ASN A 344 -3.42 -6.75 0.50
CA ASN A 344 -4.74 -6.21 0.80
C ASN A 344 -4.98 -6.10 2.32
N CYS A 345 -4.06 -5.40 2.98
CA CYS A 345 -4.18 -5.03 4.39
C CYS A 345 -3.75 -3.57 4.61
N ASN A 346 -4.26 -2.95 5.67
CA ASN A 346 -3.74 -1.69 6.17
C ASN A 346 -2.23 -1.85 6.47
N TRP A 347 -1.45 -0.78 6.27
CA TRP A 347 0.00 -0.80 6.51
C TRP A 347 0.36 -1.22 7.95
N LYS A 348 -0.47 -0.85 8.92
CA LYS A 348 -0.29 -1.22 10.33
C LYS A 348 -0.40 -2.72 10.56
N VAL A 349 -1.28 -3.42 9.85
CA VAL A 349 -1.44 -4.89 10.01
C VAL A 349 -0.13 -5.61 9.71
N PHE A 350 0.60 -5.19 8.68
CA PHE A 350 1.90 -5.78 8.37
C PHE A 350 2.97 -5.42 9.41
N CYS A 351 2.92 -4.18 9.96
CA CYS A 351 3.79 -3.79 11.06
C CYS A 351 3.49 -4.61 12.33
N ASP A 352 2.21 -4.81 12.66
CA ASP A 352 1.75 -5.60 13.80
C ASP A 352 2.25 -7.04 13.68
N ASN A 353 2.12 -7.65 12.49
CA ASN A 353 2.65 -8.99 12.21
C ASN A 353 4.16 -9.11 12.50
N TYR A 354 4.95 -8.09 12.15
CA TYR A 354 6.39 -8.08 12.42
C TYR A 354 6.74 -7.84 13.90
N LEU A 355 5.85 -7.20 14.67
CA LEU A 355 6.10 -6.68 16.01
C LEU A 355 5.55 -7.56 17.15
N ASP A 356 5.03 -8.74 16.83
CA ASP A 356 4.40 -9.64 17.80
C ASP A 356 5.39 -10.45 18.67
N GLY A 357 6.70 -10.19 18.54
CA GLY A 357 7.73 -10.88 19.30
C GLY A 357 7.96 -12.33 18.84
N GLY A 358 7.57 -12.65 17.60
CA GLY A 358 7.65 -13.99 17.03
C GLY A 358 6.55 -14.93 17.51
N TYR A 359 5.43 -14.40 17.98
CA TYR A 359 4.33 -15.17 18.56
C TYR A 359 3.62 -16.04 17.52
N HIS A 360 3.44 -15.54 16.29
CA HIS A 360 2.87 -16.30 15.18
C HIS A 360 3.85 -17.32 14.58
N ILE A 361 5.17 -17.13 14.72
CA ILE A 361 6.21 -17.91 14.02
C ILE A 361 6.04 -19.43 14.17
N PRO A 362 5.83 -20.01 15.38
CA PRO A 362 5.64 -21.45 15.54
C PRO A 362 4.44 -22.04 14.79
N HIS A 363 3.43 -21.20 14.53
CA HIS A 363 2.16 -21.61 13.94
C HIS A 363 2.11 -21.36 12.43
N ALA A 364 2.73 -20.26 11.98
CA ALA A 364 2.69 -19.81 10.60
C ALA A 364 3.90 -20.27 9.78
N HIS A 365 5.09 -20.30 10.38
CA HIS A 365 6.36 -20.46 9.64
C HIS A 365 7.15 -21.65 10.15
N ALA A 366 6.72 -22.86 9.81
CA ALA A 366 7.37 -24.09 10.26
C ALA A 366 8.88 -24.12 9.94
N SER A 367 9.30 -23.63 8.78
CA SER A 367 10.72 -23.56 8.38
C SER A 367 11.50 -22.49 9.13
N LEU A 368 10.92 -21.32 9.38
CA LEU A 368 11.58 -20.24 10.13
C LEU A 368 11.73 -20.62 11.61
N ALA A 369 10.66 -21.16 12.20
CA ALA A 369 10.63 -21.64 13.58
C ALA A 369 11.72 -22.68 13.86
N ALA A 370 11.94 -23.61 12.93
CA ALA A 370 13.02 -24.61 13.03
C ALA A 370 14.43 -24.00 13.04
N SER A 371 14.56 -22.74 12.62
CA SER A 371 15.85 -22.06 12.44
C SER A 371 16.19 -21.03 13.53
N LEU A 372 15.24 -20.76 14.44
CA LEU A 372 15.35 -19.75 15.50
C LEU A 372 15.26 -20.38 16.89
N ASN A 373 16.03 -19.87 17.86
CA ASN A 373 15.81 -20.22 19.26
C ASN A 373 14.83 -19.24 19.90
N LEU A 374 13.53 -19.48 19.73
CA LEU A 374 12.47 -18.60 20.23
C LEU A 374 12.47 -18.45 21.76
N LYS A 375 13.09 -19.37 22.51
CA LYS A 375 13.26 -19.24 23.97
C LYS A 375 14.24 -18.14 24.37
N GLN A 376 15.10 -17.71 23.44
CA GLN A 376 16.08 -16.64 23.61
C GLN A 376 15.69 -15.41 22.77
N TYR A 377 14.43 -15.33 22.33
CA TYR A 377 13.91 -14.15 21.66
C TYR A 377 13.76 -13.03 22.70
N ASN A 378 14.41 -11.90 22.45
CA ASN A 378 14.38 -10.75 23.35
C ASN A 378 14.14 -9.48 22.55
N THR A 379 13.34 -8.57 23.09
CA THR A 379 13.09 -7.28 22.45
C THR A 379 13.50 -6.15 23.38
N THR A 380 14.28 -5.21 22.85
CA THR A 380 14.64 -3.98 23.55
C THR A 380 13.95 -2.80 22.89
N LEU A 381 13.34 -1.95 23.69
CA LEU A 381 12.69 -0.73 23.23
C LEU A 381 13.61 0.47 23.40
N SER A 382 13.54 1.38 22.44
CA SER A 382 14.13 2.71 22.45
C SER A 382 13.08 3.70 21.97
N GLU A 383 13.40 4.99 21.92
CA GLU A 383 12.42 6.07 21.76
C GLU A 383 11.55 5.94 20.50
N LYS A 384 12.10 5.41 19.40
CA LYS A 384 11.41 5.22 18.12
C LYS A 384 11.70 3.88 17.45
N VAL A 385 12.42 3.02 18.16
CA VAL A 385 12.98 1.80 17.60
C VAL A 385 12.73 0.66 18.58
N SER A 386 12.25 -0.47 18.07
CA SER A 386 12.31 -1.74 18.81
C SER A 386 13.29 -2.66 18.11
N ILE A 387 14.17 -3.29 18.87
CA ILE A 387 15.16 -4.24 18.36
C ILE A 387 14.85 -5.60 18.95
N GLN A 388 14.48 -6.53 18.08
CA GLN A 388 14.28 -7.93 18.44
C GLN A 388 15.56 -8.70 18.12
N THR A 389 16.07 -9.47 19.07
CA THR A 389 17.25 -10.31 18.90
C THR A 389 16.90 -11.75 19.19
N CYS A 390 17.44 -12.64 18.36
CA CYS A 390 17.26 -14.08 18.54
C CYS A 390 18.55 -14.80 18.18
N MET A 391 18.95 -15.73 19.05
CA MET A 391 20.03 -16.66 18.75
C MET A 391 19.57 -17.64 17.68
N VAL A 392 20.47 -17.95 16.74
CA VAL A 392 20.23 -19.00 15.77
C VAL A 392 20.25 -20.35 16.49
N ALA A 393 19.30 -21.24 16.16
CA ALA A 393 19.27 -22.57 16.75
C ALA A 393 20.58 -23.35 16.46
N ALA A 394 21.19 -23.96 17.48
CA ALA A 394 22.45 -24.69 17.38
C ALA A 394 22.43 -25.84 16.35
N SER A 395 21.24 -26.39 16.08
CA SER A 395 20.95 -27.36 15.03
C SER A 395 20.17 -26.67 13.91
N GLY A 396 20.83 -25.84 13.10
CA GLY A 396 20.25 -25.35 11.86
C GLY A 396 20.00 -26.54 10.92
N GLY A 397 18.81 -27.16 11.00
CA GLY A 397 18.49 -28.39 10.28
C GLY A 397 18.70 -28.27 8.77
N ASP A 398 19.21 -29.32 8.13
CA ASP A 398 19.44 -29.40 6.68
C ASP A 398 18.22 -28.89 5.88
N HIS A 399 18.37 -27.86 5.03
CA HIS A 399 17.41 -27.73 3.92
C HIS A 399 17.94 -28.56 2.77
N ARG A 400 17.00 -29.34 2.24
CA ARG A 400 17.04 -29.88 0.91
C ARG A 400 16.45 -28.82 -0.01
N TYR A 401 17.19 -28.39 -1.03
CA TYR A 401 16.65 -27.61 -2.13
C TYR A 401 16.90 -28.34 -3.44
N VAL A 402 16.01 -28.17 -4.41
CA VAL A 402 16.14 -28.83 -5.72
C VAL A 402 16.74 -27.85 -6.70
N SER A 403 17.90 -28.20 -7.24
CA SER A 403 18.59 -27.49 -8.31
C SER A 403 18.75 -28.46 -9.48
N ASN A 404 18.35 -28.05 -10.70
CA ASN A 404 18.45 -28.86 -11.91
C ASN A 404 17.84 -30.28 -11.83
N GLY A 405 16.79 -30.47 -11.01
CA GLY A 405 16.13 -31.77 -10.84
C GLY A 405 16.83 -32.71 -9.86
N GLU A 406 17.91 -32.28 -9.21
CA GLU A 406 18.60 -33.02 -8.16
C GLU A 406 18.41 -32.35 -6.79
N THR A 407 18.16 -33.17 -5.76
CA THR A 407 18.04 -32.71 -4.38
C THR A 407 19.44 -32.42 -3.83
N GLN A 408 19.77 -31.15 -3.66
CA GLN A 408 21.01 -30.68 -3.05
C GLN A 408 20.78 -30.44 -1.55
N ILE A 409 21.74 -30.85 -0.72
CA ILE A 409 21.80 -30.52 0.70
C ILE A 409 22.72 -29.31 0.82
N SER A 410 22.20 -28.14 1.24
CA SER A 410 23.10 -27.02 1.54
C SER A 410 23.97 -27.44 2.72
N SER A 411 25.29 -27.55 2.52
CA SER A 411 26.20 -27.94 3.59
C SER A 411 26.05 -26.98 4.78
N THR A 412 26.18 -27.51 5.99
CA THR A 412 26.14 -26.75 7.25
C THR A 412 27.13 -25.57 7.29
N ASN A 413 28.16 -25.56 6.43
CA ASN A 413 29.15 -24.49 6.32
C ASN A 413 28.63 -23.22 5.62
N ASP A 414 27.80 -23.31 4.58
CA ASP A 414 27.31 -22.11 3.88
C ASP A 414 26.30 -21.33 4.72
N ARG A 415 25.64 -22.01 5.66
CA ARG A 415 24.71 -21.39 6.63
C ARG A 415 25.40 -20.81 7.84
N LYS A 416 26.43 -21.47 8.35
CA LYS A 416 27.31 -20.91 9.39
C LYS A 416 27.98 -19.62 8.91
N LYS A 417 28.33 -19.52 7.62
CA LYS A 417 28.81 -18.26 7.02
C LYS A 417 27.73 -17.19 6.89
N ARG A 418 26.46 -17.59 6.72
CA ARG A 418 25.32 -16.67 6.52
C ARG A 418 24.77 -16.07 7.82
N ARG A 419 25.13 -16.62 8.98
CA ARG A 419 24.51 -16.27 10.26
C ARG A 419 25.61 -16.01 11.28
N ALA A 420 25.81 -14.74 11.64
CA ALA A 420 26.50 -14.42 12.88
C ALA A 420 25.65 -14.93 14.06
N ASP A 421 26.29 -15.12 15.22
CA ASP A 421 25.64 -15.73 16.40
C ASP A 421 24.36 -15.00 16.85
N ASN A 422 24.19 -13.72 16.47
CA ASN A 422 23.04 -12.88 16.79
C ASN A 422 22.38 -12.31 15.53
N ALA A 423 21.09 -12.61 15.32
CA ALA A 423 20.25 -11.87 14.36
C ALA A 423 19.64 -10.64 15.05
N VAL A 424 19.60 -9.52 14.33
CA VAL A 424 19.04 -8.23 14.78
C VAL A 424 17.89 -7.86 13.85
N PHE A 425 16.70 -7.73 14.39
CA PHE A 425 15.47 -7.37 13.69
C PHE A 425 14.98 -6.04 14.26
N ALA A 426 15.36 -4.94 13.64
CA ALA A 426 15.00 -3.60 14.09
C ALA A 426 13.74 -3.12 13.37
N PHE A 427 12.77 -2.62 14.12
CA PHE A 427 11.68 -1.81 13.58
C PHE A 427 11.96 -0.35 13.92
N VAL A 428 12.08 0.48 12.89
CA VAL A 428 12.22 1.92 13.00
C VAL A 428 10.87 2.55 12.65
N TYR A 429 10.25 3.18 13.64
CA TYR A 429 8.97 3.84 13.48
C TYR A 429 9.05 4.92 12.38
N PRO A 430 8.06 5.00 11.47
CA PRO A 430 6.76 4.31 11.55
C PRO A 430 6.67 2.97 10.83
N ASN A 431 7.52 2.67 9.85
CA ASN A 431 7.19 1.67 8.83
C ASN A 431 8.40 0.97 8.19
N PHE A 432 9.56 1.00 8.85
CA PHE A 432 10.80 0.52 8.26
C PHE A 432 11.47 -0.55 9.13
N MET A 433 11.69 -1.73 8.56
CA MET A 433 12.38 -2.82 9.23
C MET A 433 13.79 -2.98 8.67
N ILE A 434 14.76 -3.26 9.54
CA ILE A 434 16.13 -3.63 9.19
C ILE A 434 16.44 -4.98 9.84
N ASN A 435 16.65 -5.99 8.99
CA ASN A 435 16.92 -7.36 9.40
C ASN A 435 18.37 -7.69 9.08
N ARG A 436 19.20 -7.83 10.11
CA ARG A 436 20.62 -8.15 10.01
C ARG A 436 20.88 -9.54 10.55
N TYR A 437 21.43 -10.42 9.72
CA TYR A 437 21.79 -11.78 10.10
C TYR A 437 23.10 -12.17 9.40
N GLY A 438 24.21 -12.11 10.13
CA GLY A 438 25.54 -12.34 9.56
C GLY A 438 25.86 -11.35 8.42
N PRO A 439 26.47 -11.79 7.31
CA PRO A 439 26.84 -10.91 6.19
C PRO A 439 25.63 -10.43 5.38
N TRP A 440 24.42 -10.94 5.64
CA TRP A 440 23.20 -10.55 4.96
C TRP A 440 22.43 -9.48 5.73
N MET A 441 21.84 -8.55 4.99
CA MET A 441 20.83 -7.65 5.50
C MET A 441 19.66 -7.61 4.53
N ASP A 442 18.44 -7.60 5.04
CA ASP A 442 17.30 -7.13 4.27
C ASP A 442 16.56 -6.02 4.99
N THR A 443 15.78 -5.26 4.23
CA THR A 443 14.91 -4.23 4.77
C THR A 443 13.49 -4.44 4.28
N ASN A 444 12.50 -4.14 5.12
CA ASN A 444 11.10 -4.10 4.72
C ASN A 444 10.60 -2.67 4.88
N LEU A 445 10.19 -2.04 3.78
CA LEU A 445 9.56 -0.72 3.79
C LEU A 445 8.07 -0.88 3.49
N VAL A 446 7.22 -0.59 4.47
CA VAL A 446 5.76 -0.70 4.33
C VAL A 446 5.19 0.64 3.89
N LEU A 447 4.71 0.72 2.65
CA LEU A 447 4.15 1.94 2.06
C LEU A 447 2.62 1.88 2.06
N PRO A 448 1.92 2.85 2.68
CA PRO A 448 0.47 2.92 2.60
C PRO A 448 0.01 3.19 1.15
N VAL A 449 -0.98 2.43 0.68
CA VAL A 449 -1.62 2.62 -0.63
C VAL A 449 -3.06 3.11 -0.46
N SER A 450 -3.81 2.48 0.44
CA SER A 450 -5.14 2.91 0.89
C SER A 450 -5.34 2.53 2.36
N ALA A 451 -6.52 2.83 2.93
CA ALA A 451 -6.86 2.40 4.28
C ALA A 451 -6.81 0.89 4.47
N THR A 452 -6.90 0.08 3.42
CA THR A 452 -6.93 -1.39 3.51
C THR A 452 -5.96 -2.06 2.53
N GLN A 453 -4.99 -1.31 2.01
CA GLN A 453 -3.97 -1.84 1.12
C GLN A 453 -2.62 -1.17 1.38
N CYS A 454 -1.57 -1.96 1.43
CA CYS A 454 -0.20 -1.49 1.52
C CYS A 454 0.68 -2.14 0.46
N ARG A 455 1.87 -1.58 0.29
CA ARG A 455 2.92 -2.15 -0.53
C ARG A 455 4.17 -2.33 0.31
N VAL A 456 4.67 -3.55 0.40
CA VAL A 456 5.91 -3.87 1.09
C VAL A 456 7.03 -3.96 0.07
N VAL A 457 8.07 -3.14 0.24
CA VAL A 457 9.27 -3.15 -0.60
C VAL A 457 10.40 -3.77 0.19
N ILE A 458 10.93 -4.89 -0.31
CA ILE A 458 12.05 -5.60 0.30
C ILE A 458 13.31 -5.36 -0.52
N ASN A 459 14.40 -4.97 0.13
CA ASN A 459 15.72 -4.86 -0.48
C ASN A 459 16.70 -5.76 0.25
N TRP A 460 17.59 -6.43 -0.48
CA TRP A 460 18.64 -7.28 0.08
C TRP A 460 20.01 -6.66 -0.15
N PHE A 461 20.88 -6.87 0.84
CA PHE A 461 22.24 -6.37 0.86
C PHE A 461 23.22 -7.45 1.34
N LEU A 462 24.45 -7.33 0.85
CA LEU A 462 25.58 -8.17 1.23
C LEU A 462 26.77 -7.34 1.71
N GLU A 463 27.51 -7.87 2.68
CA GLU A 463 28.86 -7.39 2.97
C GLU A 463 29.77 -7.57 1.73
N PRO A 464 30.64 -6.60 1.43
CA PRO A 464 31.56 -6.68 0.29
C PRO A 464 32.45 -7.93 0.25
N ASP A 465 32.84 -8.44 1.41
CA ASP A 465 33.75 -9.58 1.54
C ASP A 465 33.03 -10.93 1.41
N PHE A 466 31.69 -10.93 1.34
CA PHE A 466 30.90 -12.15 1.16
C PHE A 466 30.82 -12.51 -0.33
N PRO A 467 30.87 -13.81 -0.71
CA PRO A 467 30.75 -14.20 -2.11
C PRO A 467 29.49 -13.65 -2.77
N ASN A 468 29.68 -12.83 -3.81
CA ASN A 468 28.62 -12.32 -4.66
C ASN A 468 28.23 -13.38 -5.71
N ASP A 469 27.73 -14.52 -5.24
CA ASP A 469 27.28 -15.64 -6.05
C ASP A 469 25.80 -15.47 -6.41
N GLU A 470 25.51 -15.29 -7.70
CA GLU A 470 24.16 -15.03 -8.22
C GLU A 470 23.18 -16.17 -7.91
N ALA A 471 23.63 -17.43 -7.97
CA ALA A 471 22.77 -18.58 -7.69
C ALA A 471 22.41 -18.67 -6.20
N LEU A 472 23.39 -18.40 -5.33
CA LEU A 472 23.18 -18.35 -3.88
C LEU A 472 22.26 -17.17 -3.50
N ILE A 473 22.43 -16.00 -4.11
CA ILE A 473 21.58 -14.83 -3.89
C ILE A 473 20.14 -15.12 -4.32
N LYS A 474 19.96 -15.68 -5.52
CA LYS A 474 18.65 -16.02 -6.05
C LYS A 474 17.90 -17.01 -5.15
N SER A 475 18.55 -18.12 -4.78
CA SER A 475 17.98 -19.13 -3.88
C SER A 475 17.62 -18.57 -2.50
N SER A 476 18.46 -17.66 -2.00
CA SER A 476 18.24 -16.95 -0.74
C SER A 476 17.00 -16.06 -0.77
N ILE A 477 16.81 -15.30 -1.86
CA ILE A 477 15.64 -14.45 -2.08
C ILE A 477 14.37 -15.30 -2.26
N GLU A 478 14.45 -16.41 -2.99
CA GLU A 478 13.33 -17.35 -3.17
C GLU A 478 12.90 -18.00 -1.86
N THR A 479 13.83 -18.30 -0.96
CA THR A 479 13.51 -18.82 0.39
C THR A 479 12.80 -17.76 1.24
N SER A 480 13.25 -16.49 1.16
CA SER A 480 12.60 -15.38 1.85
C SER A 480 11.18 -15.14 1.33
N ASP A 481 10.97 -15.28 0.01
CA ASP A 481 9.65 -15.11 -0.63
C ASP A 481 8.59 -16.06 -0.06
N VAL A 482 8.95 -17.31 0.27
CA VAL A 482 8.02 -18.27 0.89
C VAL A 482 7.44 -17.73 2.21
N VAL A 483 8.30 -17.20 3.08
CA VAL A 483 7.88 -16.60 4.36
C VAL A 483 6.99 -15.38 4.11
N GLN A 484 7.33 -14.54 3.13
CA GLN A 484 6.50 -13.38 2.80
C GLN A 484 5.12 -13.78 2.28
N GLN A 485 4.99 -14.86 1.51
CA GLN A 485 3.69 -15.35 1.05
C GLN A 485 2.84 -15.87 2.22
N GLU A 486 3.46 -16.53 3.20
CA GLU A 486 2.79 -16.97 4.43
C GLU A 486 2.25 -15.77 5.23
N ASP A 487 3.07 -14.73 5.43
CA ASP A 487 2.68 -13.48 6.09
C ASP A 487 1.55 -12.73 5.37
N ILE A 488 1.59 -12.70 4.03
CA ILE A 488 0.56 -12.05 3.20
C ILE A 488 -0.81 -12.67 3.49
N VAL A 489 -0.90 -14.00 3.52
CA VAL A 489 -2.16 -14.71 3.78
C VAL A 489 -2.72 -14.35 5.16
N LEU A 490 -1.86 -14.26 6.18
CA LEU A 490 -2.27 -13.86 7.53
C LEU A 490 -2.75 -12.40 7.56
N CYS A 491 -1.96 -11.48 6.99
CA CYS A 491 -2.28 -10.06 6.99
C CYS A 491 -3.61 -9.75 6.28
N GLU A 492 -3.86 -10.39 5.14
CA GLU A 492 -5.13 -10.22 4.41
C GLU A 492 -6.31 -10.80 5.21
N SER A 493 -6.14 -11.96 5.83
CA SER A 493 -7.16 -12.54 6.71
C SER A 493 -7.46 -11.67 7.93
N VAL A 494 -6.43 -11.08 8.55
CA VAL A 494 -6.61 -10.12 9.66
C VAL A 494 -7.36 -8.88 9.18
N GLN A 495 -7.05 -8.36 7.99
CA GLN A 495 -7.76 -7.20 7.44
C GLN A 495 -9.25 -7.49 7.20
N GLU A 496 -9.59 -8.67 6.69
CA GLU A 496 -11.00 -9.11 6.55
C GLU A 496 -11.68 -9.20 7.91
N GLY A 497 -11.00 -9.78 8.91
CA GLY A 497 -11.49 -9.86 10.29
C GLY A 497 -11.76 -8.49 10.92
N LEU A 498 -10.87 -7.52 10.71
CA LEU A 498 -11.00 -6.14 11.18
C LEU A 498 -12.21 -5.40 10.58
N GLN A 499 -12.72 -5.85 9.44
CA GLN A 499 -13.92 -5.28 8.81
C GLN A 499 -15.21 -5.97 9.30
N SER A 500 -15.09 -7.10 9.97
CA SER A 500 -16.24 -7.83 10.51
C SER A 500 -16.91 -7.03 11.64
N PRO A 501 -18.24 -6.86 11.63
CA PRO A 501 -18.96 -6.21 12.73
C PRO A 501 -18.79 -6.87 14.10
N ALA A 502 -18.22 -8.09 14.15
CA ALA A 502 -18.00 -8.87 15.36
C ALA A 502 -16.68 -8.54 16.08
N TYR A 503 -15.75 -7.85 15.42
CA TYR A 503 -14.46 -7.48 16.00
C TYR A 503 -14.35 -5.96 16.14
N ASP A 504 -13.64 -5.51 17.17
CA ASP A 504 -13.37 -4.09 17.37
C ASP A 504 -11.99 -3.88 18.01
N VAL A 505 -11.72 -4.50 19.15
CA VAL A 505 -10.42 -4.47 19.83
C VAL A 505 -10.00 -5.86 20.30
N GLY A 506 -8.69 -6.07 20.39
CA GLY A 506 -8.06 -7.26 20.95
C GLY A 506 -7.27 -6.94 22.22
N ARG A 507 -6.58 -7.94 22.75
CA ARG A 507 -5.69 -7.83 23.92
C ARG A 507 -4.28 -8.22 23.52
N TYR A 508 -3.29 -7.50 24.03
CA TYR A 508 -1.90 -7.88 23.85
C TYR A 508 -1.54 -9.07 24.73
N ALA A 509 -0.60 -9.90 24.26
CA ALA A 509 0.18 -10.85 25.04
C ALA A 509 1.41 -10.13 25.61
N PRO A 510 1.42 -9.73 26.90
CA PRO A 510 2.40 -8.78 27.44
C PRO A 510 3.86 -9.22 27.34
N LYS A 511 4.09 -10.53 27.31
CA LYS A 511 5.43 -11.11 27.26
C LYS A 511 6.10 -11.07 25.90
N VAL A 512 5.34 -10.88 24.82
CA VAL A 512 5.85 -10.99 23.44
C VAL A 512 5.44 -9.81 22.56
N GLU A 513 4.23 -9.26 22.72
CA GLU A 513 3.70 -8.18 21.85
C GLU A 513 4.00 -6.76 22.35
N TYR A 514 4.97 -6.57 23.24
CA TYR A 514 5.27 -5.25 23.80
C TYR A 514 5.92 -4.27 22.81
N ALA A 515 6.54 -4.77 21.74
CA ALA A 515 6.98 -3.93 20.64
C ALA A 515 5.80 -3.42 19.79
N MET A 516 4.77 -4.25 19.59
CA MET A 516 3.52 -3.86 18.92
C MET A 516 2.77 -2.80 19.75
N HIS A 517 2.65 -3.00 21.06
CA HIS A 517 2.06 -1.99 21.94
C HIS A 517 2.85 -0.66 21.88
N HIS A 518 4.18 -0.72 21.93
CA HIS A 518 5.04 0.46 21.79
C HIS A 518 4.82 1.18 20.45
N PHE A 519 4.68 0.45 19.35
CA PHE A 519 4.32 1.02 18.05
C PHE A 519 2.98 1.77 18.09
N HIS A 520 1.95 1.18 18.69
CA HIS A 520 0.63 1.81 18.83
C HIS A 520 0.67 3.06 19.73
N VAL A 521 1.47 3.06 20.78
CA VAL A 521 1.72 4.25 21.63
C VAL A 521 2.31 5.39 20.79
N LEU A 522 3.36 5.13 20.01
CA LEU A 522 3.99 6.14 19.15
C LEU A 522 3.04 6.65 18.05
N LEU A 523 2.22 5.77 17.49
CA LEU A 523 1.21 6.14 16.51
C LEU A 523 0.13 7.04 17.13
N HIS A 524 -0.38 6.68 18.31
CA HIS A 524 -1.34 7.49 19.04
C HIS A 524 -0.79 8.91 19.31
N GLU A 525 0.47 9.02 19.69
CA GLU A 525 1.15 10.31 19.91
C GLU A 525 1.11 11.18 18.66
N ASP A 526 1.44 10.63 17.49
CA ASP A 526 1.38 11.37 16.24
C ASP A 526 -0.03 11.76 15.84
N LEU A 527 -1.01 10.88 16.04
CA LEU A 527 -2.40 11.17 15.71
C LEU A 527 -3.02 12.23 16.62
N SER A 528 -2.54 12.34 17.86
CA SER A 528 -3.06 13.25 18.89
C SER A 528 -2.42 14.65 18.89
N MET A 529 -1.33 14.88 18.16
CA MET A 529 -0.67 16.20 17.99
C MET A 529 -1.33 17.02 16.90
#